data_AF-A0AA37S7Y1-F1
#
_entry.id   AF-A0AA37S7Y1-F1
#
_cell.length_a   1.000
_cell.length_b   1.000
_cell.length_c   1.000
_cell.angle_alpha   90.00
_cell.angle_beta   90.00
_cell.angle_gamma   90.00
#
_symmetry.space_group_name_H-M   'P 1'
#
loop_
_entity.id
_entity.type
_entity.pdbx_description
1 polymer ?
#
loop_
_entity_poly.entity_id
_entity_poly.type
_entity_poly.pdbx_seq_one_letter_code
_entity_poly.pdbx_strand_id
1 'polypeptide(L)' 'MTTTKPEPGSPEFEACLNQQAQKWSKELFDKEKPDDIAELEKGIIAGPKNFKDVMPEKTIPEDIAIDRKDKS' A
#
# COMPACT_ATOMS: atom_id res chain seq x y z
N MET A 1 -25.21 13.32 18.66
CA MET A 1 -24.72 12.12 19.37
C MET A 1 -23.21 12.19 19.39
N THR A 2 -22.60 12.21 20.56
CA THR A 2 -21.14 12.31 20.72
C THR A 2 -20.52 11.01 20.22
N THR A 3 -20.10 11.00 18.96
CA THR A 3 -19.38 9.89 18.35
C THR A 3 -17.97 9.85 18.92
N THR A 4 -17.81 9.26 20.09
CA THR A 4 -16.50 8.89 20.61
C THR A 4 -15.97 7.81 19.68
N LYS A 5 -15.09 8.19 18.74
CA LYS A 5 -14.36 7.19 17.97
C LYS A 5 -13.63 6.32 18.98
N PRO A 6 -13.75 4.98 18.90
CA PRO A 6 -13.01 4.09 19.78
C PRO A 6 -11.50 4.37 19.68
N GLU A 7 -10.78 4.19 20.77
CA GLU A 7 -9.35 4.51 20.81
C GLU A 7 -8.56 3.58 19.89
N PRO A 8 -7.57 4.11 19.14
CA PRO A 8 -6.71 3.28 18.29
C PRO A 8 -6.06 2.15 19.10
N GLY A 9 -6.15 0.93 18.57
CA GLY A 9 -5.60 -0.27 19.22
C GLY A 9 -6.54 -0.96 20.21
N SER A 10 -7.76 -0.44 20.43
CA SER A 10 -8.79 -1.16 21.17
C SER A 10 -9.51 -2.19 20.28
N PRO A 11 -10.04 -3.30 20.85
CA PRO A 11 -10.86 -4.25 20.10
C PRO A 11 -12.09 -3.62 19.44
N GLU A 12 -12.68 -2.59 20.06
CA GLU A 12 -13.82 -1.84 19.53
C GLU A 12 -13.42 -1.00 18.32
N PHE A 13 -12.20 -0.49 18.29
CA PHE A 13 -11.65 0.22 17.13
C PHE A 13 -11.42 -0.71 15.95
N GLU A 14 -10.85 -1.89 16.19
CA GLU A 14 -10.71 -2.90 15.13
C GLU A 14 -12.07 -3.36 14.59
N ALA A 15 -13.06 -3.59 15.47
CA ALA A 15 -14.41 -3.94 15.05
C ALA A 15 -15.06 -2.84 14.19
N CYS A 16 -14.88 -1.58 14.57
CA CYS A 16 -15.36 -0.42 13.81
C CYS A 16 -14.70 -0.35 12.42
N LEU A 17 -13.37 -0.52 12.35
CA LEU A 17 -12.64 -0.55 11.09
C LEU A 17 -13.09 -1.69 10.19
N ASN A 18 -13.26 -2.89 10.75
CA ASN A 18 -13.72 -4.05 9.99
C ASN A 18 -15.12 -3.84 9.41
N GLN A 19 -16.06 -3.32 10.19
CA GLN A 19 -17.40 -3.00 9.71
C GLN A 19 -17.38 -1.94 8.60
N GLN A 20 -16.55 -0.91 8.76
CA GLN A 20 -16.44 0.16 7.78
C GLN A 20 -15.79 -0.32 6.48
N ALA A 21 -14.74 -1.14 6.57
CA ALA A 21 -14.09 -1.78 5.43
C ALA A 21 -15.04 -2.71 4.66
N GLN A 22 -15.83 -3.53 5.37
CA GLN A 22 -16.83 -4.39 4.75
C GLN A 22 -17.90 -3.58 4.01
N LYS A 23 -18.39 -2.50 4.63
CA LYS A 23 -19.36 -1.60 3.99
C LYS A 23 -18.79 -0.99 2.71
N TRP A 24 -17.58 -0.45 2.76
CA TRP A 24 -16.93 0.14 1.60
C TRP A 24 -16.63 -0.86 0.50
N SER A 25 -16.15 -2.06 0.86
CA SER A 25 -15.90 -3.13 -0.10
C SER A 25 -17.20 -3.50 -0.82
N LYS A 26 -18.29 -3.69 -0.07
CA LYS A 26 -19.60 -3.97 -0.65
C LYS A 26 -20.06 -2.86 -1.58
N GLU A 27 -19.99 -1.60 -1.15
CA GLU A 27 -20.36 -0.46 -2.00
C GLU A 27 -19.50 -0.32 -3.26
N LEU A 28 -18.23 -0.72 -3.19
CA LEU A 28 -17.30 -0.64 -4.32
C LEU A 28 -17.58 -1.73 -5.37
N PHE A 29 -17.92 -2.94 -4.94
CA PHE A 29 -18.07 -4.10 -5.83
C PHE A 29 -19.52 -4.40 -6.23
N ASP A 30 -20.52 -3.98 -5.44
CA ASP A 30 -21.94 -4.16 -5.80
C ASP A 30 -22.42 -3.09 -6.78
N LYS A 31 -21.75 -1.94 -6.86
CA LYS A 31 -22.10 -0.89 -7.82
C LYS A 31 -21.55 -1.22 -9.19
N GLU A 32 -22.40 -1.06 -10.19
CA GLU A 32 -22.02 -1.22 -11.59
C GLU A 32 -20.86 -0.28 -11.94
N LYS A 33 -19.83 -0.83 -12.59
CA LYS A 33 -18.64 -0.07 -12.96
C LYS A 33 -19.07 1.04 -13.94
N PRO A 34 -18.76 2.32 -13.67
CA PRO A 34 -19.07 3.38 -14.61
C PRO A 34 -18.45 3.09 -15.98
N ASP A 35 -19.24 3.23 -17.04
CA ASP A 35 -18.81 2.92 -18.42
C ASP A 35 -17.53 3.70 -18.80
N ASP A 36 -17.42 4.95 -18.35
CA ASP A 36 -16.24 5.82 -18.53
C ASP A 36 -14.93 5.21 -17.96
N ILE A 37 -15.03 4.33 -16.96
CA ILE A 37 -13.88 3.63 -16.34
C ILE A 37 -13.71 2.23 -16.92
N ALA A 38 -14.77 1.58 -17.39
CA ALA A 38 -14.69 0.29 -18.08
C ALA A 38 -13.83 0.39 -19.35
N GLU A 39 -13.93 1.49 -20.08
CA GLU A 39 -13.12 1.72 -21.28
C GLU A 39 -11.64 2.09 -20.99
N LEU A 40 -11.34 2.55 -19.76
CA LEU A 40 -9.99 2.89 -19.29
C LEU A 40 -9.14 1.67 -18.87
N GLU A 41 -9.67 0.44 -18.94
CA GLU A 41 -8.87 -0.80 -18.74
C GLU A 41 -7.71 -0.94 -19.73
N LYS A 42 -7.66 -0.09 -20.77
CA LYS A 42 -6.48 0.11 -21.63
C LYS A 42 -5.52 1.16 -21.07
N GLY A 43 -5.44 1.30 -19.75
CA GLY A 43 -4.46 2.15 -19.09
C GLY A 43 -3.06 1.61 -19.36
N ILE A 44 -2.26 2.35 -20.11
CA ILE A 44 -0.81 2.11 -20.20
C ILE A 44 -0.27 2.37 -18.80
N ILE A 45 0.12 1.32 -18.08
CA ILE A 45 0.93 1.49 -16.87
C ILE A 45 2.23 2.13 -17.33
N ALA A 46 2.39 3.44 -17.08
CA ALA A 46 3.64 4.16 -17.28
C ALA A 46 4.62 3.75 -16.17
N GLY A 47 4.99 2.49 -16.17
CA GLY A 47 5.97 1.89 -15.29
C GLY A 47 7.10 1.30 -16.13
N PRO A 48 8.29 1.14 -15.55
CA PRO A 48 9.37 0.45 -16.22
C PRO A 48 8.93 -0.97 -16.59
N LYS A 49 9.23 -1.38 -17.83
CA LYS A 49 8.89 -2.72 -18.32
C LYS A 49 9.56 -3.81 -17.50
N ASN A 50 10.68 -3.49 -16.84
CA ASN A 50 11.44 -4.42 -16.03
C ASN A 50 11.65 -3.86 -14.62
N PHE A 51 11.45 -4.71 -13.62
CA PHE A 51 11.76 -4.37 -12.22
C PHE A 51 13.22 -3.95 -12.00
N LYS A 52 14.14 -4.39 -12.86
CA LYS A 52 15.56 -4.01 -12.81
C LYS A 52 15.80 -2.52 -13.05
N ASP A 53 14.88 -1.82 -13.71
CA ASP A 53 15.02 -0.39 -14.03
C ASP A 53 14.75 0.50 -12.79
N VAL A 54 14.11 -0.04 -11.74
CA VAL A 54 13.91 0.64 -10.44
C VAL A 54 14.80 0.11 -9.33
N MET A 55 15.45 -1.02 -9.56
CA MET A 55 16.42 -1.51 -8.58
C MET A 55 17.65 -0.61 -8.64
N PRO A 56 18.09 -0.04 -7.51
CA PRO A 56 19.41 0.56 -7.48
C PRO A 56 20.42 -0.51 -7.93
N GLU A 57 21.36 -0.12 -8.79
CA GLU A 57 22.52 -0.96 -9.07
C GLU A 57 23.10 -1.38 -7.72
N LYS A 58 23.59 -2.63 -7.64
CA LYS A 58 24.34 -3.06 -6.46
C LYS A 58 25.63 -2.24 -6.41
N THR A 59 25.55 -0.99 -5.97
CA THR A 59 26.68 -0.26 -5.46
C THR A 59 27.10 -1.06 -4.25
N ILE A 60 28.29 -1.64 -4.32
CA ILE A 60 28.91 -2.37 -3.22
C ILE A 60 28.78 -1.44 -2.00
N PRO A 61 27.92 -1.78 -1.02
CA PRO A 61 27.56 -0.83 0.01
C PRO A 61 28.78 -0.56 0.89
N GLU A 62 28.76 0.60 1.51
CA GLU A 62 29.68 1.08 2.54
C GLU A 62 29.86 0.09 3.71
N ASP A 63 29.16 -1.04 3.73
CA ASP A 63 29.30 -2.21 4.60
C ASP A 63 30.74 -2.75 4.68
N ILE A 64 31.53 -2.67 3.59
CA ILE A 64 32.95 -3.10 3.64
C ILE A 64 33.80 -2.16 4.51
N ALA A 65 33.42 -0.88 4.61
CA ALA A 65 34.17 0.09 5.40
C ALA A 65 33.93 -0.07 6.91
N ILE A 66 32.76 -0.61 7.31
CA ILE A 66 32.42 -0.87 8.72
C ILE A 66 33.22 -2.08 9.23
N ASP A 67 33.29 -3.17 8.47
CA ASP A 67 34.05 -4.38 8.86
C ASP A 67 35.57 -4.15 9.00
N ARG A 68 36.10 -3.06 8.42
CA ARG A 68 37.51 -2.65 8.59
C ARG A 68 37.77 -1.74 9.78
N LYS A 69 36.74 -1.08 10.34
CA LYS A 69 36.89 -0.25 11.55
C LYS A 69 36.81 -1.08 12.83
N ASP A 70 36.07 -2.20 12.81
CA ASP A 70 35.92 -3.09 13.97
C ASP A 70 37.07 -4.10 14.16
N LYS A 71 38.06 -4.10 13.26
CA LYS A 71 39.26 -4.98 13.32
C LYS A 71 40.57 -4.22 13.58
N SER A 72 40.51 -2.95 14.01
CA SER A 72 41.69 -2.18 14.44
C SER A 72 41.81 -2.08 15.95
#